data_AF-A0A183FY97-F1
#
_entry.id   AF-A0A183FY97-F1
#
_cell.length_a   1.000
_cell.length_b   1.000
_cell.length_c   1.000
_cell.angle_alpha   90.00
_cell.angle_beta   90.00
_cell.angle_gamma   90.00
#
_symmetry.space_group_name_H-M   'P 1'
#
loop_
_entity.id
_entity.type
_entity.pdbx_description
1 polymer ?
#
loop_
_entity_poly.entity_id
_entity_poly.type
_entity_poly.pdbx_seq_one_letter_code
_entity_poly.pdbx_strand_id
1 'polypeptide(L)'
;MSEESGNELYQHWVDQAFSSLMAAMATERLPKVSEMERKKHYKCAKEADDVQTHAKCVSSLLEANAEQAKQIRWMKLLGKKRLRSRGESPRP
;
A
#
# COMPACT_ATOMS: atom_id res chain seq x y z
N MET A 1 16.85 2.40 -38.76
CA MET A 1 17.29 2.79 -37.40
C MET A 1 16.35 3.87 -36.85
N SER A 2 15.09 3.51 -36.61
CA SER A 2 14.07 4.47 -36.12
C SER A 2 12.99 3.78 -35.29
N GLU A 3 12.67 2.52 -35.59
CA GLU A 3 11.63 1.77 -34.85
C GLU A 3 12.12 1.28 -33.48
N GLU A 4 13.37 0.81 -33.39
CA GLU A 4 13.98 0.32 -32.13
C GLU A 4 14.11 1.44 -31.09
N SER A 5 14.61 2.62 -31.51
CA SER A 5 14.69 3.81 -30.66
C SER A 5 13.32 4.39 -30.30
N GLY A 6 12.33 4.29 -31.19
CA GLY A 6 10.95 4.66 -30.89
C GLY A 6 10.30 3.76 -29.84
N ASN A 7 10.56 2.46 -29.91
CA ASN A 7 10.03 1.50 -28.94
C ASN A 7 10.66 1.68 -27.55
N GLU A 8 11.97 1.89 -27.45
CA GLU A 8 12.64 2.18 -26.17
C GLU A 8 12.07 3.44 -25.51
N LEU A 9 11.92 4.52 -26.28
CA LEU A 9 11.33 5.76 -25.77
C LEU A 9 9.89 5.53 -25.28
N TYR A 10 9.09 4.79 -26.04
CA TYR A 10 7.72 4.44 -25.63
C TYR A 10 7.70 3.66 -24.31
N GLN A 11 8.55 2.64 -24.17
CA GLN A 11 8.65 1.86 -22.93
C GLN A 11 9.04 2.76 -21.74
N HIS A 12 9.99 3.67 -21.91
CA HIS A 12 10.36 4.61 -20.86
C HIS A 12 9.19 5.50 -20.40
N TRP A 13 8.37 6.01 -21.33
CA TRP A 13 7.18 6.80 -20.97
C TRP A 13 6.14 5.97 -20.23
N VAL A 14 5.92 4.72 -20.67
CA VAL A 14 5.02 3.78 -20.01
C VAL A 14 5.50 3.50 -18.59
N ASP A 15 6.79 3.23 -18.41
CA ASP A 15 7.40 2.93 -17.12
C ASP A 15 7.30 4.11 -16.14
N GLN A 16 7.50 5.34 -16.63
CA GLN A 16 7.33 6.56 -15.84
C GLN A 16 5.87 6.78 -15.43
N ALA A 17 4.92 6.53 -16.33
CA ALA A 17 3.49 6.65 -16.04
C ALA A 17 3.06 5.65 -14.94
N PHE A 18 3.50 4.39 -15.05
CA PHE A 18 3.22 3.39 -14.02
C PHE A 18 3.89 3.72 -12.69
N SER A 19 5.15 4.16 -12.71
CA SER A 19 5.85 4.59 -11.49
C SER A 19 5.14 5.75 -10.78
N SER A 20 4.59 6.69 -11.54
CA SER A 20 3.81 7.82 -11.01
C SER A 20 2.49 7.36 -10.38
N LEU A 21 1.77 6.44 -11.05
CA LEU A 21 0.55 5.84 -10.52
C LEU A 21 0.83 5.09 -9.20
N MET A 22 1.89 4.29 -9.17
CA MET A 22 2.33 3.54 -8.00
C MET A 22 2.67 4.46 -6.82
N ALA A 23 3.38 5.56 -7.07
CA ALA A 23 3.69 6.56 -6.04
C ALA A 23 2.41 7.22 -5.49
N ALA A 24 1.41 7.50 -6.34
CA ALA A 24 0.13 8.04 -5.91
C ALA A 24 -0.65 7.04 -5.03
N MET A 25 -0.69 5.76 -5.42
CA MET A 25 -1.28 4.69 -4.61
C MET A 25 -0.57 4.56 -3.26
N ALA A 26 0.76 4.59 -3.23
CA ALA A 26 1.51 4.54 -1.99
C ALA A 26 1.17 5.73 -1.08
N THR A 27 1.14 6.94 -1.62
CA THR A 27 0.80 8.16 -0.89
C THR A 27 -0.57 8.07 -0.20
N GLU A 28 -1.57 7.46 -0.86
CA GLU A 28 -2.91 7.26 -0.29
C GLU A 28 -2.94 6.24 0.88
N ARG A 29 -1.96 5.34 0.95
CA ARG A 29 -1.95 4.17 1.84
C ARG A 29 -0.98 4.30 3.01
N LEU A 30 0.12 5.03 2.84
CA LEU A 30 1.13 5.25 3.88
C LEU A 30 0.57 5.79 5.22
N PRO A 31 -0.47 6.65 5.26
CA PRO A 31 -1.07 7.09 6.52
C PRO A 31 -1.90 6.00 7.24
N LYS A 32 -2.28 4.93 6.54
CA LYS A 32 -3.16 3.87 7.03
C LYS A 32 -2.39 2.65 7.56
N VAL A 33 -1.07 2.65 7.41
CA VAL A 33 -0.16 1.62 7.92
C VAL A 33 0.61 2.08 9.15
N SER A 34 1.25 1.15 9.85
CA SER A 34 2.12 1.47 10.99
C SER A 34 3.38 2.23 10.54
N GLU A 35 4.02 2.95 11.48
CA GLU A 35 5.32 3.60 11.30
C GLU A 35 6.40 2.66 10.76
N MET A 36 6.40 1.41 11.23
CA MET A 36 7.36 0.39 10.81
C MET A 36 7.17 0.04 9.32
N GLU A 37 5.93 -0.19 8.92
CA GLU A 37 5.59 -0.51 7.52
C GLU A 37 5.86 0.68 6.60
N ARG A 38 5.61 1.90 7.06
CA ARG A 38 5.96 3.12 6.33
C ARG A 38 7.47 3.22 6.08
N LYS A 39 8.30 2.98 7.10
CA LYS A 39 9.77 2.96 6.96
C LYS A 39 10.25 1.86 6.01
N LYS A 40 9.65 0.66 6.07
CA LYS A 40 9.96 -0.43 5.14
C LYS A 40 9.66 -0.03 3.70
N HIS A 41 8.49 0.56 3.45
CA HIS A 41 8.13 1.03 2.11
C HIS A 41 9.11 2.10 1.59
N TYR A 42 9.45 3.11 2.39
CA TYR A 42 10.42 4.14 1.95
C TYR A 42 11.80 3.57 1.64
N LYS A 43 12.27 2.59 2.42
CA LYS A 43 13.53 1.90 2.11
C LYS A 43 13.43 1.14 0.79
N CYS A 44 12.36 0.36 0.60
CA CYS A 44 12.13 -0.39 -0.62
C CYS A 44 12.06 0.52 -1.86
N ALA A 45 11.26 1.59 -1.79
CA ALA A 45 11.08 2.51 -2.90
C ALA A 45 12.35 3.29 -3.24
N LYS A 46 13.24 3.53 -2.26
CA LYS A 46 14.55 4.15 -2.49
C LYS A 46 15.52 3.23 -3.24
N GLU A 47 15.38 1.92 -3.09
CA GLU A 47 16.24 0.90 -3.70
C GLU A 47 15.65 0.34 -5.01
N ALA A 48 14.49 0.83 -5.46
CA ALA A 48 13.79 0.34 -6.65
C ALA A 48 14.21 1.13 -7.89
N ASP A 49 14.95 0.48 -8.79
CA ASP A 49 15.46 1.09 -10.03
C ASP A 49 14.59 0.78 -11.27
N ASP A 50 13.57 -0.07 -11.12
CA ASP A 50 12.69 -0.50 -12.21
C ASP A 50 11.22 -0.62 -11.76
N VAL A 51 10.32 -0.67 -12.74
CA VAL A 51 8.88 -0.71 -12.48
C VAL A 51 8.46 -1.96 -11.72
N GLN A 52 9.13 -3.10 -11.93
CA GLN A 52 8.78 -4.35 -11.26
C GLN A 52 9.18 -4.31 -9.78
N THR A 53 10.36 -3.78 -9.47
CA THR A 53 10.80 -3.58 -8.08
C THR A 53 9.92 -2.56 -7.37
N HIS A 54 9.56 -1.46 -8.02
CA HIS A 54 8.61 -0.48 -7.47
C HIS A 54 7.23 -1.11 -7.21
N ALA A 55 6.72 -1.94 -8.13
CA ALA A 55 5.45 -2.65 -7.96
C ALA A 55 5.46 -3.59 -6.74
N LYS A 56 6.57 -4.29 -6.49
CA LYS A 56 6.74 -5.11 -5.27
C LYS A 56 6.65 -4.26 -4.01
N CYS A 57 7.30 -3.10 -3.98
CA CYS A 57 7.24 -2.19 -2.83
C CYS A 57 5.81 -1.70 -2.53
N VAL A 58 5.02 -1.40 -3.56
CA VAL A 58 3.61 -1.00 -3.40
C VAL A 58 2.75 -2.20 -3.01
N SER A 59 2.95 -3.38 -3.59
CA SER A 59 2.20 -4.60 -3.25
C SER A 59 2.34 -4.94 -1.77
N SER A 60 3.56 -4.95 -1.24
CA SER A 60 3.80 -5.21 0.18
C SER A 60 3.15 -4.15 1.08
N LEU A 61 3.12 -2.88 0.67
CA LEU A 61 2.42 -1.82 1.39
C LEU A 61 0.89 -2.05 1.41
N LEU A 62 0.31 -2.49 0.29
CA LEU A 62 -1.11 -2.78 0.18
C LEU A 62 -1.53 -3.97 1.05
N GLU A 63 -0.70 -5.01 1.10
CA GLU A 63 -0.90 -6.17 1.98
C GLU A 63 -0.84 -5.76 3.46
N ALA A 64 0.16 -4.97 3.85
CA ALA A 64 0.28 -4.44 5.21
C ALA A 64 -0.94 -3.59 5.61
N ASN A 65 -1.41 -2.72 4.70
CA ASN A 65 -2.62 -1.92 4.90
C ASN A 65 -3.87 -2.80 5.05
N ALA A 66 -4.01 -3.85 4.23
CA ALA A 66 -5.11 -4.78 4.33
C ALA A 66 -5.10 -5.54 5.66
N GLU A 67 -3.94 -5.97 6.13
CA GLU A 67 -3.81 -6.68 7.40
C GLU A 67 -4.11 -5.78 8.59
N GLN A 68 -3.64 -4.53 8.58
CA GLN A 68 -3.98 -3.55 9.61
C GLN A 68 -5.48 -3.26 9.65
N ALA A 69 -6.13 -3.16 8.49
CA ALA A 69 -7.58 -3.00 8.41
C ALA A 69 -8.34 -4.20 8.98
N LYS A 70 -7.87 -5.43 8.71
CA LYS A 70 -8.42 -6.65 9.33
C LYS A 70 -8.25 -6.61 10.85
N GLN A 71 -7.06 -6.34 11.36
CA GLN A 71 -6.80 -6.28 12.80
C GLN A 71 -7.72 -5.28 13.52
N ILE A 72 -7.87 -4.07 12.97
CA ILE A 72 -8.79 -3.06 13.50
C ILE A 72 -10.23 -3.57 13.51
N ARG A 73 -10.69 -4.21 12.42
CA ARG A 73 -12.03 -4.79 12.33
C ARG A 73 -12.22 -5.89 13.38
N TRP A 74 -11.25 -6.78 13.53
CA TRP A 74 -11.28 -7.86 14.52
C TRP A 74 -11.34 -7.33 15.95
N MET A 75 -10.51 -6.34 16.29
CA MET A 75 -10.55 -5.68 17.61
C MET A 75 -11.92 -5.06 17.89
N LYS A 76 -12.53 -4.38 16.91
CA LYS A 76 -13.90 -3.84 17.03
C LYS A 76 -14.93 -4.95 17.28
N LEU A 77 -14.83 -6.07 16.56
CA LEU A 77 -15.75 -7.21 16.73
C LEU A 77 -15.60 -7.88 18.10
N LEU A 78 -14.35 -8.05 18.58
CA LEU A 78 -14.07 -8.58 19.92
C LEU A 78 -14.59 -7.63 21.01
N GLY A 79 -14.40 -6.32 20.85
CA GLY A 79 -14.97 -5.30 21.75
C GLY A 79 -16.49 -5.35 21.80
N LYS A 80 -17.17 -5.45 20.65
CA LYS A 80 -18.62 -5.62 20.56
C LYS A 80 -19.10 -6.91 21.24
N LYS A 81 -18.40 -8.04 21.05
CA LYS A 81 -18.70 -9.29 21.77
C LYS A 81 -18.58 -9.12 23.28
N ARG A 82 -17.54 -8.44 23.76
CA ARG A 82 -17.33 -8.15 25.19
C ARG A 82 -18.44 -7.28 25.80
N LEU A 83 -18.83 -6.20 25.11
CA LEU A 83 -19.97 -5.35 25.53
C LEU A 83 -21.27 -6.16 25.61
N ARG A 84 -21.55 -6.98 24.58
CA ARG A 84 -22.72 -7.87 24.56
C ARG A 84 -22.71 -8.89 25.69
N SER A 85 -21.56 -9.48 26.02
CA SER A 85 -21.45 -10.40 27.17
C SER A 85 -21.63 -9.72 28.53
N ARG A 86 -21.41 -8.41 28.63
CA ARG A 86 -21.59 -7.62 29.86
C ARG A 86 -22.99 -7.00 29.98
N GLY A 87 -23.87 -7.20 28.99
CA GLY A 87 -25.20 -6.57 28.97
C GLY A 87 -25.19 -5.05 28.81
N GLU A 88 -24.04 -4.46 28.45
CA GLU A 88 -23.90 -3.01 28.27
C GLU A 88 -24.37 -2.63 26.86
N SER A 89 -25.36 -1.73 26.78
CA SER A 89 -25.79 -1.14 25.51
C SER A 89 -24.73 -0.17 25.00
N PRO A 90 -24.42 -0.14 23.68
CA PRO A 90 -23.51 0.86 23.12
C PRO A 90 -24.04 2.28 23.44
N ARG A 91 -23.20 3.14 24.02
CA ARG A 91 -23.55 4.55 24.21
C ARG A 91 -23.77 5.23 22.83
N PRO A 92 -24.81 6.07 22.69
CA PRO A 92 -25.13 6.78 21.45
C PRO A 92 -24.01 7.72 21.02
#